data_AF-A0A6L2PVE2-F1
#
_entry.id   AF-A0A6L2PVE2-F1
#
_cell.length_a   1.000
_cell.length_b   1.000
_cell.length_c   1.000
_cell.angle_alpha   90.00
_cell.angle_beta   90.00
_cell.angle_gamma   90.00
#
_symmetry.space_group_name_H-M   'P 1'
#
loop_
_entity.id
_entity.type
_entity.pdbx_description
1 polymer ?
#
loop_
_entity_poly.entity_id
_entity_poly.type
_entity_poly.pdbx_seq_one_letter_code
_entity_poly.pdbx_strand_id
1 'polypeptide(L)'
;TPVPNYQDVNLSFLYEIIFQTKDHTKLEKNSPYGFVEGFVSSMSKVVELQLSSPQIQEFIRSNESKYDLVFLEGLAFQGYHGLIHHLGSPPVIGVLSHAGLLTAGEAMGNPTNPAFIPDILLPYGSHMTFYERLQNTLFWLWT
;
A
#
# COMPACT_ATOMS: atom_id res chain seq x y z
N THR A 1 2.64 11.75 27.67
CA THR A 1 1.42 12.56 27.88
C THR A 1 0.56 12.45 26.64
N PRO A 2 -0.76 12.28 26.75
CA PRO A 2 -1.65 12.23 25.57
C PRO A 2 -1.58 13.56 24.81
N VAL A 3 -1.55 13.50 23.48
CA VAL A 3 -1.58 14.71 22.64
C VAL A 3 -3.01 15.25 22.65
N PRO A 4 -3.24 16.54 22.99
CA PRO A 4 -4.58 17.14 22.92
C PRO A 4 -5.16 17.06 21.51
N ASN A 5 -6.46 16.80 21.38
CA ASN A 5 -7.18 16.68 20.10
C ASN A 5 -6.65 15.58 19.16
N TYR A 6 -5.98 14.56 19.71
CA TYR A 6 -5.55 13.39 18.96
C TYR A 6 -6.41 12.18 19.33
N GLN A 7 -7.11 11.64 18.34
CA GLN A 7 -7.84 10.38 18.45
C GLN A 7 -7.11 9.33 17.63
N ASP A 8 -6.82 8.19 18.25
CA ASP A 8 -6.17 7.05 17.61
C ASP A 8 -7.12 5.85 17.56
N VAL A 9 -7.20 5.22 16.40
CA VAL A 9 -7.96 3.97 16.21
C VAL A 9 -6.97 2.83 16.27
N ASN A 10 -6.92 2.14 17.41
CA ASN A 10 -5.93 1.10 17.66
C ASN A 10 -6.20 -0.15 16.81
N LEU A 11 -5.33 -0.41 15.82
CA LEU A 11 -5.34 -1.59 14.95
C LEU A 11 -4.20 -2.58 15.25
N SER A 12 -3.67 -2.55 16.48
CA SER A 12 -2.47 -3.33 16.85
C SER A 12 -2.66 -4.85 16.78
N PHE A 13 -3.91 -5.33 16.83
CA PHE A 13 -4.22 -6.75 16.68
C PHE A 13 -3.68 -7.36 15.38
N LEU A 14 -3.52 -6.53 14.33
CA LEU A 14 -2.95 -6.98 13.06
C LEU A 14 -1.50 -7.38 13.17
N TYR A 15 -0.73 -6.77 14.07
CA TYR A 15 0.66 -7.16 14.26
C TYR A 15 0.73 -8.63 14.65
N GLU A 16 -0.09 -9.05 15.63
CA GLU A 16 -0.15 -10.45 16.04
C GLU A 16 -0.52 -11.37 14.88
N ILE A 17 -1.54 -11.01 14.09
CA ILE A 17 -1.97 -11.81 12.93
C ILE A 17 -0.85 -11.92 11.89
N ILE A 18 -0.21 -10.81 11.53
CA ILE A 18 0.82 -10.78 10.48
C ILE A 18 2.07 -11.53 10.93
N PHE A 19 2.53 -11.31 12.17
CA PHE A 19 3.69 -11.99 12.74
C PHE A 19 3.48 -13.50 12.90
N GLN A 20 2.27 -13.95 13.21
CA GLN A 20 1.96 -15.38 13.33
C GLN A 20 1.78 -16.06 11.97
N THR A 21 1.26 -15.34 10.97
CA THR A 21 0.90 -15.94 9.67
C THR A 21 2.08 -15.99 8.71
N LYS A 22 3.04 -15.05 8.80
CA LYS A 22 4.18 -15.00 7.88
C LYS A 22 5.40 -15.72 8.45
N ASP A 23 5.78 -16.80 7.78
CA ASP A 23 7.09 -17.41 7.98
C ASP A 23 8.18 -16.51 7.39
N HIS A 24 8.74 -15.63 8.24
CA HIS A 24 9.73 -14.63 7.87
C HIS A 24 11.03 -15.23 7.30
N THR A 25 11.27 -16.52 7.52
CA THR A 25 12.49 -17.22 7.05
C THR A 25 12.44 -17.59 5.56
N LYS A 26 11.28 -17.47 4.92
CA LYS A 26 11.07 -17.85 3.51
C LYS A 26 10.96 -16.67 2.55
N LEU A 27 10.95 -15.43 3.04
CA LEU A 27 10.77 -14.24 2.20
C LEU A 27 11.88 -14.09 1.14
N GLU A 28 13.13 -14.42 1.48
CA GLU A 28 14.28 -14.30 0.57
C GLU A 28 14.22 -15.27 -0.63
N LYS A 29 13.38 -16.30 -0.58
CA LYS A 29 13.29 -17.34 -1.62
C LYS A 29 12.21 -17.10 -2.66
N ASN A 30 11.40 -16.05 -2.51
CA ASN A 30 10.34 -15.74 -3.45
C ASN A 30 10.89 -15.09 -4.71
N SER A 31 10.37 -15.51 -5.88
CA SER A 31 10.60 -14.76 -7.12
C SER A 31 9.92 -13.38 -7.03
N PRO A 32 10.38 -12.38 -7.80
CA PRO A 32 9.73 -11.07 -7.87
C PRO A 32 8.22 -11.16 -8.15
N TYR A 33 7.83 -12.04 -9.08
CA TYR A 33 6.43 -12.33 -9.42
C TYR A 33 5.65 -12.89 -8.22
N GLY A 34 6.18 -13.93 -7.57
CA GLY A 34 5.52 -14.53 -6.40
C GLY A 34 5.44 -13.58 -5.22
N PHE A 35 6.39 -12.66 -5.10
CA PHE A 35 6.34 -11.58 -4.10
C PHE A 35 5.18 -10.62 -4.38
N VAL A 36 5.03 -10.14 -5.63
CA VAL A 36 3.92 -9.24 -6.01
C VAL A 36 2.56 -9.91 -5.77
N GLU A 37 2.36 -11.13 -6.25
CA GLU A 37 1.09 -11.86 -6.05
C GLU A 37 0.77 -12.05 -4.56
N GLY A 38 1.77 -12.49 -3.79
CA GLY A 38 1.64 -12.67 -2.35
C GLY A 38 1.37 -11.36 -1.62
N PHE A 39 1.97 -10.26 -2.06
CA PHE A 39 1.78 -8.93 -1.50
C PHE A 39 0.36 -8.42 -1.73
N VAL A 40 -0.13 -8.45 -2.98
CA VAL A 40 -1.50 -8.01 -3.33
C VAL A 40 -2.55 -8.80 -2.53
N SER A 41 -2.41 -10.13 -2.49
CA SER A 41 -3.32 -11.00 -1.73
C SER A 41 -3.26 -10.72 -0.22
N SER A 42 -2.05 -10.60 0.34
CA SER A 42 -1.87 -10.32 1.77
C SER A 42 -2.47 -8.97 2.16
N MET A 43 -2.22 -7.93 1.38
CA MET A 43 -2.69 -6.57 1.69
C MET A 43 -4.20 -6.47 1.56
N SER A 44 -4.80 -7.11 0.55
CA SER A 44 -6.26 -7.18 0.42
C SER A 44 -6.90 -7.79 1.67
N LYS A 45 -6.34 -8.89 2.19
CA LYS A 45 -6.81 -9.53 3.42
C LYS A 45 -6.60 -8.67 4.66
N VAL A 46 -5.49 -7.93 4.74
CA VAL A 46 -5.24 -6.98 5.85
C VAL A 46 -6.28 -5.86 5.84
N VAL A 47 -6.55 -5.27 4.67
CA VAL A 47 -7.57 -4.22 4.53
C VAL A 47 -8.96 -4.75 4.90
N GLU A 48 -9.31 -5.96 4.48
CA GLU A 48 -10.58 -6.60 4.85
C GLU A 48 -10.72 -6.77 6.38
N LEU A 49 -9.66 -7.27 7.04
CA LEU A 49 -9.64 -7.42 8.50
C LEU A 49 -9.73 -6.08 9.23
N GLN A 50 -9.08 -5.04 8.70
CA GLN A 50 -9.14 -3.69 9.26
C GLN A 50 -10.54 -3.09 9.13
N LEU A 51 -11.11 -3.09 7.92
CA LEU A 51 -12.43 -2.51 7.67
C LEU A 51 -13.54 -3.26 8.42
N SER A 52 -13.38 -4.57 8.63
CA SER A 52 -14.32 -5.39 9.40
C SER A 52 -14.13 -5.30 10.92
N SER A 53 -13.05 -4.65 11.38
CA SER A 53 -12.73 -4.55 12.81
C SER A 53 -13.78 -3.72 13.56
N PRO A 54 -14.11 -4.08 14.82
CA PRO A 54 -15.03 -3.29 15.64
C PRO A 54 -14.60 -1.82 15.77
N GLN A 55 -13.29 -1.57 15.83
CA GLN A 55 -12.71 -0.24 15.98
C GLN A 55 -13.03 0.66 14.79
N ILE A 56 -12.85 0.16 13.56
CA ILE A 56 -13.17 0.92 12.34
C ILE A 56 -14.69 1.00 12.15
N GLN A 57 -15.43 -0.05 12.48
CA GLN A 57 -16.89 -0.03 12.40
C GLN A 57 -17.51 0.98 13.37
N GLU A 58 -16.96 1.13 14.57
CA GLU A 58 -17.35 2.16 15.53
C GLU A 58 -17.00 3.56 15.02
N PHE A 59 -15.79 3.74 14.46
CA PHE A 59 -15.41 5.00 13.81
C PHE A 59 -16.38 5.39 12.69
N ILE A 60 -16.72 4.46 11.79
CA ILE A 60 -17.69 4.69 10.70
C ILE A 60 -19.07 5.06 11.25
N ARG A 61 -19.55 4.37 12.28
CA ARG A 61 -20.87 4.63 12.87
C ARG A 61 -20.93 5.92 13.67
N SER A 62 -19.81 6.34 14.25
CA SER A 62 -19.76 7.56 15.06
C SER A 62 -20.18 8.79 14.26
N ASN A 63 -19.94 8.82 12.94
CA ASN A 63 -20.47 9.76 11.92
C ASN A 63 -20.58 11.26 12.30
N GLU A 64 -19.87 11.69 13.34
CA GLU A 64 -19.97 13.03 13.92
C GLU A 64 -18.91 13.98 13.38
N SER A 65 -17.89 13.46 12.71
CA SER A 65 -16.69 14.20 12.33
C SER A 65 -16.64 14.44 10.82
N LYS A 66 -16.88 15.68 10.39
CA LYS A 66 -16.42 16.16 9.09
C LYS A 66 -14.96 16.56 9.21
N TYR A 67 -14.15 16.14 8.25
CA TYR A 67 -12.72 16.46 8.20
C TYR A 67 -12.47 17.46 7.07
N ASP A 68 -11.46 18.32 7.24
CA ASP A 68 -11.05 19.29 6.21
C ASP A 68 -10.01 18.72 5.23
N LEU A 69 -9.31 17.66 5.66
CA LEU A 69 -8.20 17.05 4.93
C LEU A 69 -7.99 15.61 5.38
N VAL A 70 -7.65 14.72 4.45
CA VAL A 70 -7.32 13.33 4.73
C VAL A 70 -5.96 12.99 4.14
N PHE A 71 -5.09 12.36 4.93
CA PHE A 71 -3.87 11.72 4.44
C PHE A 71 -4.13 10.22 4.28
N LEU A 72 -3.77 9.66 3.12
CA LEU A 72 -3.87 8.22 2.86
C LEU A 72 -2.54 7.69 2.35
N GLU A 73 -2.16 6.51 2.83
CA GLU A 73 -1.01 5.79 2.30
C GLU A 73 -1.30 5.33 0.85
N GLY A 74 -0.40 5.67 -0.06
CA GLY A 74 -0.54 5.46 -1.50
C GLY A 74 -0.26 4.03 -1.95
N LEU A 75 0.21 3.15 -1.05
CA LEU A 75 0.51 1.76 -1.37
C LEU A 75 -0.46 0.81 -0.67
N ALA A 76 -1.15 -0.02 -1.45
CA ALA A 76 -1.89 -1.20 -0.98
C ALA A 76 -3.05 -0.98 0.01
N PHE A 77 -3.46 0.26 0.29
CA PHE A 77 -4.60 0.60 1.16
C PHE A 77 -5.78 1.25 0.41
N GLN A 78 -5.92 0.96 -0.89
CA GLN A 78 -6.95 1.60 -1.73
C GLN A 78 -8.39 1.42 -1.21
N GLY A 79 -8.69 0.35 -0.48
CA GLY A 79 -10.00 0.13 0.15
C GLY A 79 -10.43 1.24 1.12
N TYR A 80 -9.48 1.97 1.72
CA TYR A 80 -9.79 3.11 2.60
C TYR A 80 -10.36 4.31 1.88
N HIS A 81 -10.17 4.42 0.55
CA HIS A 81 -10.79 5.51 -0.21
C HIS A 81 -12.32 5.48 -0.11
N GLY A 82 -12.94 4.32 0.10
CA GLY A 82 -14.39 4.23 0.33
C GLY A 82 -14.87 5.04 1.54
N LEU A 83 -14.00 5.25 2.54
CA LEU A 83 -14.34 6.01 3.75
C LEU A 83 -14.43 7.51 3.48
N ILE A 84 -13.75 8.04 2.44
CA ILE A 84 -13.70 9.48 2.15
C ILE A 84 -15.09 10.08 2.04
N HIS A 85 -16.04 9.36 1.43
CA HIS A 85 -17.42 9.82 1.31
C HIS A 85 -18.14 9.93 2.67
N HIS A 86 -17.84 9.02 3.61
CA HIS A 86 -18.35 9.11 4.98
C HIS A 86 -17.72 10.26 5.77
N LEU A 87 -16.49 10.67 5.43
CA LEU A 87 -15.79 11.77 6.10
C LEU A 87 -16.21 13.17 5.60
N GLY A 88 -17.22 13.26 4.73
CA GLY A 88 -17.68 14.52 4.14
C GLY A 88 -16.98 14.88 2.82
N SER A 89 -16.27 13.93 2.21
CA SER A 89 -15.53 14.12 0.95
C SER A 89 -14.47 15.25 0.96
N PRO A 90 -13.59 15.31 1.97
CA PRO A 90 -12.49 16.27 1.96
C PRO A 90 -11.46 15.99 0.84
N PRO A 91 -10.62 16.97 0.52
CA PRO A 91 -9.40 16.74 -0.24
C PRO A 91 -8.53 15.63 0.38
N VAL A 92 -7.91 14.82 -0.48
CA VAL A 92 -7.06 13.70 -0.08
C VAL A 92 -5.64 13.97 -0.53
N ILE A 93 -4.69 13.78 0.38
CA ILE A 93 -3.26 13.77 0.10
C ILE A 93 -2.77 12.34 0.19
N GLY A 94 -2.38 11.79 -0.96
CA GLY A 94 -1.67 10.52 -1.03
C GLY A 94 -0.24 10.69 -0.53
N VAL A 95 0.17 9.89 0.45
CA VAL A 95 1.52 9.85 0.99
C VAL A 95 2.11 8.49 0.61
N LEU A 96 3.25 8.50 -0.04
CA LEU A 96 3.99 7.27 -0.33
C LEU A 96 5.36 7.38 0.32
N SER A 97 5.64 6.47 1.26
CA SER A 97 6.86 6.50 2.08
C SER A 97 8.08 5.87 1.40
N HIS A 98 7.92 5.31 0.20
CA HIS A 98 8.99 4.70 -0.58
C HIS A 98 8.91 5.14 -2.04
N ALA A 99 10.04 5.05 -2.76
CA ALA A 99 9.99 4.96 -4.22
C ALA A 99 9.38 3.60 -4.57
N GLY A 100 8.06 3.51 -4.42
CA GLY A 100 7.31 2.27 -4.49
C GLY A 100 7.32 1.68 -5.90
N LEU A 101 6.87 0.43 -5.98
CA LEU A 101 6.49 -0.27 -7.22
C LEU A 101 6.02 0.72 -8.28
N LEU A 102 6.54 0.57 -9.50
CA LEU A 102 6.36 1.55 -10.58
C LEU A 102 4.89 1.96 -10.78
N THR A 103 3.95 1.01 -10.57
CA THR A 103 2.50 1.23 -10.63
C THR A 103 1.94 2.22 -9.60
N ALA A 104 2.51 2.27 -8.39
CA ALA A 104 2.08 3.22 -7.35
C ALA A 104 2.49 4.67 -7.69
N GLY A 105 3.65 4.85 -8.34
CA GLY A 105 4.10 6.15 -8.83
C GLY A 105 3.17 6.70 -9.91
N GLU A 106 2.76 5.85 -10.84
CA GLU A 106 1.83 6.20 -11.92
C GLU A 106 0.47 6.67 -11.41
N ALA A 107 -0.07 5.97 -10.39
CA ALA A 107 -1.33 6.36 -9.75
C ALA A 107 -1.29 7.77 -9.11
N MET A 108 -0.10 8.24 -8.73
CA MET A 108 0.12 9.59 -8.17
C MET A 108 0.55 10.63 -9.22
N GLY A 109 0.55 10.27 -10.51
CA GLY A 109 0.96 11.17 -11.59
C GLY A 109 2.47 11.30 -11.76
N ASN A 110 3.26 10.34 -11.27
CA ASN A 110 4.70 10.23 -11.50
C ASN A 110 4.99 9.08 -12.48
N PRO A 111 4.82 9.29 -13.80
CA PRO A 111 5.03 8.24 -14.79
C PRO A 111 6.51 7.85 -14.85
N THR A 112 6.77 6.55 -14.82
CA THR A 112 8.11 5.98 -14.92
C THR A 112 8.31 5.30 -16.27
N ASN A 113 9.49 5.46 -16.86
CA ASN A 113 9.83 4.74 -18.09
C ASN A 113 10.57 3.43 -17.73
N PRO A 114 9.96 2.24 -17.92
CA PRO A 114 10.58 0.97 -17.56
C PRO A 114 11.81 0.65 -18.42
N ALA A 115 12.01 1.33 -19.56
CA ALA A 115 13.24 1.19 -20.31
C ALA A 115 14.43 1.83 -19.57
N PHE A 116 14.23 2.84 -18.71
CA PHE A 116 15.31 3.56 -18.03
C PHE A 116 15.36 3.32 -16.52
N ILE A 117 14.21 3.10 -15.89
CA ILE A 117 14.09 2.93 -14.44
C ILE A 117 13.83 1.45 -14.17
N PRO A 118 14.76 0.74 -13.50
CA PRO A 118 14.52 -0.64 -13.09
C PRO A 118 13.45 -0.70 -12.00
N ASP A 119 12.63 -1.74 -12.02
CA ASP A 119 11.73 -2.03 -10.90
C ASP A 119 12.54 -2.44 -9.67
N ILE A 120 12.14 -1.97 -8.49
CA ILE A 120 12.83 -2.20 -7.22
C ILE A 120 12.89 -3.69 -6.85
N LEU A 121 11.98 -4.52 -7.38
CA LEU A 121 11.96 -5.96 -7.12
C LEU A 121 12.88 -6.75 -8.07
N LEU A 122 13.38 -6.13 -9.13
CA LEU A 122 14.28 -6.77 -10.08
C LEU A 122 15.74 -6.45 -9.72
N PRO A 123 16.70 -7.37 -9.97
CA PRO A 123 18.09 -7.21 -9.57
C PRO A 123 18.88 -6.26 -10.50
N TYR A 124 18.20 -5.34 -11.20
CA TYR A 124 18.81 -4.48 -12.21
C TYR A 124 19.33 -3.17 -11.61
N GLY A 125 20.47 -2.71 -12.11
CA GLY A 125 21.07 -1.42 -11.71
C GLY A 125 20.67 -0.26 -12.63
N SER A 126 21.34 0.88 -12.43
CA SER A 126 21.16 2.09 -13.26
C SER A 126 21.51 1.90 -14.74
N HIS A 127 22.25 0.85 -15.07
CA HIS A 127 22.67 0.51 -16.43
C HIS A 127 22.12 -0.87 -16.82
N MET A 128 20.96 -0.87 -17.48
CA MET A 128 20.37 -2.08 -18.08
C MET A 128 20.79 -2.24 -19.54
N THR A 129 21.16 -3.46 -19.91
CA THR A 129 21.28 -3.93 -21.29
C THR A 129 19.92 -3.97 -21.99
N PHE A 130 19.88 -4.12 -23.31
CA PHE A 130 18.63 -4.21 -24.05
C PHE A 130 17.73 -5.35 -23.54
N TYR A 131 18.32 -6.52 -23.24
CA TYR A 131 17.57 -7.68 -22.75
C TYR A 131 16.97 -7.43 -21.35
N GLU A 132 17.74 -6.81 -20.45
CA GLU A 132 17.25 -6.46 -19.11
C GLU A 132 16.15 -5.40 -19.17
N ARG A 133 16.24 -4.42 -20.07
CA ARG A 133 15.15 -3.44 -20.30
C ARG A 133 13.87 -4.11 -20.79
N LEU A 134 13.99 -5.10 -21.68
CA LEU A 134 12.85 -5.89 -22.15
C LEU A 134 12.20 -6.65 -21.00
N GLN A 135 13.00 -7.35 -20.18
CA GLN A 135 12.49 -8.07 -19.01
C GLN A 135 11.84 -7.14 -17.99
N ASN A 136 12.45 -5.99 -17.71
CA ASN A 136 11.90 -4.97 -16.81
C ASN A 136 10.56 -4.43 -17.33
N THR A 137 10.46 -4.17 -18.64
CA THR A 137 9.22 -3.69 -19.27
C THR A 137 8.12 -4.76 -19.23
N LEU A 138 8.46 -6.03 -19.45
CA LEU A 138 7.50 -7.13 -19.34
C LEU A 138 7.00 -7.32 -17.91
N PHE A 139 7.88 -7.18 -16.91
CA PHE A 139 7.52 -7.21 -15.50
C PHE A 139 6.58 -6.04 -15.15
N TRP A 140 6.93 -4.83 -15.57
CA TRP A 140 6.10 -3.64 -15.40
C TRP A 140 4.71 -3.79 -16.03
N LEU A 141 4.61 -4.33 -17.25
CA LEU A 141 3.32 -4.56 -17.92
C LEU A 141 2.44 -5.63 -17.24
N TRP A 142 3.05 -6.58 -16.52
CA TRP A 142 2.33 -7.63 -15.80
C TRP A 142 1.81 -7.17 -14.43
N THR A 143 2.49 -6.19 -13.82
CA THR A 143 2.21 -5.67 -12.47
C THR A 143 1.09 -4.65 -12.49
#